data_AF-A0A6M3KID9-F1
#
_entry.id   AF-A0A6M3KID9-F1
#
_cell.length_a   1.000
_cell.length_b   1.000
_cell.length_c   1.000
_cell.angle_alpha   90.00
_cell.angle_beta   90.00
_cell.angle_gamma   90.00
#
_symmetry.space_group_name_H-M   'P 1'
#
loop_
_entity.id
_entity.type
_entity.pdbx_description
1 polymer ?
#
loop_
_entity_poly.entity_id
_entity_poly.type
_entity_poly.pdbx_seq_one_letter_code
_entity_poly.pdbx_strand_id
1 'polypeptide(L)'
;MYIPGVKNDVDTGDTYFGEIAQELISGGREAKHKLRRDNIRTLPVAGGNELEARAEHARWIVDCPNCNNAEFYFEDKLFMCSLCNNSNADGKTLKVKMPKARKDIEVILGKRPIKNRHWKEPETVEDLEKENILHGLEVM
;
A
#
# COMPACT_ATOMS: atom_id res chain seq x y z
N MET A 1 -30.22 15.31 21.53
CA MET A 1 -29.19 16.26 22.01
C MET A 1 -27.96 16.03 21.15
N TYR A 2 -27.65 16.98 20.25
CA TYR A 2 -26.53 16.87 19.30
C TYR A 2 -25.31 17.53 19.94
N ILE A 3 -24.20 16.79 20.05
CA ILE A 3 -22.91 17.33 20.46
C ILE A 3 -22.01 17.33 19.21
N PRO A 4 -21.66 18.49 18.64
CA PRO A 4 -20.76 18.58 17.51
C PRO A 4 -19.30 18.47 17.98
N GLY A 5 -18.48 17.79 17.19
CA GLY A 5 -17.03 17.91 17.24
C GLY A 5 -16.29 16.65 17.66
N VAL A 6 -16.10 15.72 16.72
CA VAL A 6 -14.90 14.88 16.72
C VAL A 6 -14.42 14.82 15.28
N LYS A 7 -13.28 15.46 15.01
CA LYS A 7 -12.58 15.31 13.73
C LYS A 7 -12.19 13.84 13.61
N ASN A 8 -12.68 13.19 12.55
CA ASN A 8 -12.24 11.85 12.19
C ASN A 8 -10.89 11.98 11.49
N ASP A 9 -9.83 12.12 12.28
CA ASP A 9 -8.47 12.01 11.79
C ASP A 9 -8.24 10.53 11.45
N VAL A 10 -8.60 10.14 10.23
CA VAL A 10 -8.12 8.89 9.66
C VAL A 10 -6.65 9.13 9.39
N ASP A 11 -5.79 8.60 10.26
CA ASP A 11 -4.35 8.53 10.03
C ASP A 11 -4.12 7.69 8.78
N THR A 12 -4.00 8.35 7.63
CA THR A 12 -3.66 7.73 6.35
C THR A 12 -2.19 7.33 6.29
N GLY A 13 -1.42 7.55 7.36
CA GLY A 13 0.03 7.57 7.33
C GLY A 13 0.52 8.64 6.36
N ASP A 14 1.81 8.96 6.45
CA ASP A 14 2.53 9.66 5.38
C ASP A 14 2.64 8.74 4.16
N THR A 15 1.51 8.51 3.48
CA THR A 15 1.54 8.00 2.11
C THR A 15 1.98 9.16 1.24
N TYR A 16 3.06 8.97 0.47
CA TYR A 16 3.64 10.00 -0.39
C TYR A 16 2.67 10.56 -1.48
N PHE A 17 1.45 10.02 -1.55
CA PHE A 17 0.33 10.51 -2.35
C PHE A 17 -0.70 11.20 -1.44
N GLY A 18 -0.34 12.38 -0.92
CA GLY A 18 -1.03 13.09 0.17
C GLY A 18 -2.43 13.66 -0.11
N GLU A 19 -3.16 13.21 -1.13
CA GLU A 19 -4.43 13.85 -1.55
C GLU A 19 -5.69 12.97 -1.49
N ILE A 20 -5.59 11.66 -1.17
CA ILE A 20 -6.76 10.75 -1.29
C ILE A 20 -7.29 10.33 0.09
N ALA A 21 -7.63 11.29 0.95
CA ALA A 21 -8.07 11.00 2.33
C ALA A 21 -9.33 11.73 2.81
N GLN A 22 -10.06 12.46 1.95
CA GLN A 22 -11.14 13.35 2.43
C GLN A 22 -12.57 12.96 2.11
N GLU A 23 -12.85 12.00 1.22
CA GLU A 23 -14.25 11.66 0.94
C GLU A 23 -14.58 10.20 1.24
N LEU A 24 -15.63 10.05 2.05
CA LEU A 24 -16.42 8.85 2.35
C LEU A 24 -15.81 7.88 3.37
N ILE A 25 -16.29 7.93 4.60
CA ILE A 25 -16.85 6.77 5.33
C ILE A 25 -17.75 7.32 6.46
N SER A 26 -19.06 7.27 6.24
CA SER A 26 -20.07 7.29 7.30
C SER A 26 -20.38 5.84 7.68
N GLY A 27 -20.29 5.51 8.97
CA GLY A 27 -20.68 4.19 9.48
C GLY A 27 -19.91 3.80 10.73
N GLY A 28 -20.57 3.93 11.89
CA GLY A 28 -20.05 3.47 13.16
C GLY A 28 -19.83 1.95 13.17
N ARG A 29 -18.71 1.52 13.74
CA ARG A 29 -18.49 0.14 14.17
C ARG A 29 -17.84 0.17 15.54
N GLU A 30 -18.56 -0.40 16.51
CA GLU A 30 -18.09 -0.66 17.86
C GLU A 30 -16.70 -1.32 17.83
N ALA A 31 -15.80 -0.77 18.65
CA ALA A 31 -14.54 -1.29 19.15
C ALA A 31 -13.92 -2.51 18.43
N LYS A 32 -13.77 -2.46 17.11
CA LYS A 32 -12.65 -3.16 16.49
C LYS A 32 -11.43 -2.38 16.95
N HIS A 33 -10.49 -3.03 17.63
CA HIS A 33 -9.13 -2.51 17.74
C HIS A 33 -8.69 -2.23 16.30
N LYS A 34 -8.89 -1.00 15.81
CA LYS A 34 -8.28 -0.54 14.59
C LYS A 34 -6.81 -0.79 14.83
N LEU A 35 -6.20 -1.63 14.01
CA LEU A 35 -4.77 -1.90 14.09
C LEU A 35 -4.08 -0.55 13.93
N ARG A 36 -3.67 0.03 15.06
CA ARG A 36 -2.88 1.26 15.04
C ARG A 36 -1.50 0.90 14.53
N ARG A 37 -0.95 1.73 13.66
CA ARG A 37 0.38 1.49 13.09
C ARG A 37 1.43 1.29 14.19
N ASP A 38 1.35 2.09 15.25
CA ASP A 38 2.24 1.97 16.40
C ASP A 38 2.17 0.60 17.07
N ASN A 39 0.98 -0.01 17.15
CA ASN A 39 0.83 -1.35 17.71
C ASN A 39 1.45 -2.40 16.78
N ILE A 40 1.30 -2.27 15.46
CA ILE A 40 1.88 -3.19 14.47
C ILE A 40 3.40 -3.29 14.64
N ARG A 41 4.08 -2.16 14.90
CA ARG A 41 5.54 -2.11 15.08
C ARG A 41 6.03 -2.88 16.31
N THR A 42 5.17 -3.11 17.29
CA THR A 42 5.51 -3.87 18.50
C THR A 42 5.30 -5.38 18.36
N LEU A 43 4.63 -5.81 17.29
CA LEU A 43 4.34 -7.22 17.07
C LEU A 43 5.58 -7.97 16.57
N PRO A 44 5.76 -9.24 16.97
CA PRO A 44 6.83 -10.07 16.45
C PRO A 44 6.71 -10.25 14.94
N VAL A 45 7.87 -10.30 14.27
CA VAL A 45 7.98 -10.56 12.83
C VAL A 45 8.08 -12.06 12.61
N ALA A 46 7.26 -12.61 11.70
CA ALA A 46 7.38 -14.00 11.29
C ALA A 46 8.70 -14.25 10.55
N GLY A 47 9.30 -15.42 10.75
CA GLY A 47 10.38 -15.89 9.88
C GLY A 47 9.82 -16.34 8.53
N GLY A 48 10.60 -16.22 7.46
CA GLY A 48 10.22 -16.67 6.12
C GLY A 48 10.53 -15.65 5.02
N ASN A 49 9.92 -15.86 3.85
CA ASN A 49 10.09 -15.01 2.68
C ASN A 49 9.40 -13.65 2.88
N GLU A 50 9.98 -12.61 2.29
CA GLU A 50 9.41 -11.27 2.28
C GLU A 50 8.28 -11.18 1.25
N LEU A 51 7.25 -10.38 1.54
CA LEU A 51 6.20 -10.06 0.59
C LEU A 51 6.67 -8.97 -0.36
N GLU A 52 6.36 -9.12 -1.65
CA GLU A 52 6.69 -8.11 -2.66
C GLU A 52 5.60 -7.04 -2.72
N ALA A 53 6.02 -5.77 -2.68
CA ALA A 53 5.12 -4.66 -2.96
C ALA A 53 4.95 -4.46 -4.47
N ARG A 54 3.76 -4.03 -4.88
CA ARG A 54 3.44 -3.68 -6.27
C ARG A 54 2.77 -2.31 -6.32
N ALA A 55 2.92 -1.62 -7.46
CA ALA A 55 2.23 -0.36 -7.69
C ALA A 55 0.87 -0.62 -8.35
N GLU A 56 -0.19 -0.02 -7.81
CA GLU A 56 -1.52 -0.03 -8.40
C GLU A 56 -2.17 1.35 -8.28
N HIS A 57 -2.55 1.92 -9.42
CA HIS A 57 -3.18 3.25 -9.48
C HIS A 57 -2.38 4.30 -8.71
N ALA A 58 -1.05 4.34 -8.94
CA ALA A 58 -0.13 5.23 -8.26
C ALA A 58 0.02 4.99 -6.74
N ARG A 59 -0.26 3.78 -6.23
CA ARG A 59 -0.12 3.49 -4.80
C ARG A 59 0.66 2.19 -4.64
N TRP A 60 1.60 2.16 -3.70
CA TRP A 60 2.26 0.92 -3.33
C TRP A 60 1.37 0.12 -2.40
N ILE A 61 1.12 -1.12 -2.78
CA ILE A 61 0.28 -2.06 -2.02
C ILE A 61 0.97 -3.40 -1.91
N VAL A 62 0.52 -4.19 -0.94
CA VAL A 62 1.02 -5.53 -0.65
C VAL A 62 -0.16 -6.48 -0.59
N ASP A 63 -0.09 -7.57 -1.33
CA ASP A 63 -1.13 -8.59 -1.33
C ASP A 63 -0.94 -9.54 -0.12
N CYS A 64 -2.02 -9.81 0.60
CA CYS A 64 -2.05 -10.79 1.68
C CYS A 64 -1.96 -12.21 1.11
N PRO A 65 -0.97 -13.03 1.49
CA PRO A 65 -0.81 -14.39 0.97
C PRO A 65 -1.89 -15.37 1.45
N ASN A 66 -2.80 -14.96 2.33
CA ASN A 66 -3.79 -15.82 2.97
C ASN A 66 -5.22 -15.59 2.46
N CYS A 67 -5.69 -14.34 2.49
CA CYS A 67 -7.10 -14.01 2.24
C CYS A 67 -7.32 -13.17 0.97
N ASN A 68 -6.30 -13.04 0.11
CA ASN A 68 -6.36 -12.31 -1.16
C ASN A 68 -6.83 -10.84 -1.04
N ASN A 69 -6.66 -10.24 0.15
CA ASN A 69 -6.84 -8.81 0.38
C ASN A 69 -5.55 -8.06 0.02
N ALA A 70 -5.63 -6.78 -0.31
CA ALA A 70 -4.46 -5.93 -0.51
C ALA A 70 -4.51 -4.73 0.46
N GLU A 71 -3.35 -4.35 0.99
CA GLU A 71 -3.22 -3.22 1.91
C GLU A 71 -2.16 -2.24 1.40
N PHE A 72 -2.24 -0.99 1.85
CA PHE A 72 -1.17 -0.02 1.58
C PHE A 72 0.17 -0.47 2.17
N TYR A 73 1.22 -0.24 1.39
CA TYR A 73 2.58 -0.35 1.87
C TYR A 73 2.92 0.81 2.81
N PHE A 74 3.74 0.53 3.82
CA PHE A 74 4.28 1.52 4.75
C PHE A 74 5.82 1.41 4.81
N GLU A 75 6.50 2.55 4.99
CA GLU A 75 7.98 2.66 4.92
C GLU A 75 8.74 1.85 5.98
N ASP A 76 8.08 1.45 7.07
CA ASP A 76 8.65 0.56 8.09
C ASP A 76 8.75 -0.91 7.63
N LYS A 77 8.31 -1.23 6.41
CA LYS A 77 8.45 -2.55 5.75
C LYS A 77 7.76 -3.69 6.50
N LEU A 78 6.75 -3.36 7.30
CA LEU A 78 5.93 -4.34 8.01
C LEU A 78 4.54 -4.43 7.39
N PHE A 79 4.04 -5.66 7.26
CA PHE A 79 2.71 -5.95 6.77
C PHE A 79 1.87 -6.63 7.83
N MET A 80 0.64 -6.13 8.00
CA MET A 80 -0.42 -6.76 8.75
C MET A 80 -1.72 -6.61 7.97
N CYS A 81 -2.32 -7.72 7.57
CA CYS A 81 -3.61 -7.71 6.89
C CYS A 81 -4.71 -7.29 7.88
N SER A 82 -5.48 -6.25 7.54
CA SER A 82 -6.56 -5.78 8.41
C SER A 82 -7.78 -6.72 8.43
N LEU A 83 -7.88 -7.61 7.45
CA LEU A 83 -8.97 -8.56 7.31
C LEU A 83 -8.74 -9.86 8.10
N CYS A 84 -7.59 -10.52 7.88
CA CYS A 84 -7.30 -11.83 8.49
C CYS A 84 -6.25 -11.78 9.60
N ASN A 85 -5.71 -10.60 9.93
CA ASN A 85 -4.64 -10.41 10.91
C ASN A 85 -3.47 -11.38 10.72
N ASN A 86 -3.06 -11.63 9.48
CA ASN A 86 -2.01 -12.61 9.15
C ASN A 86 -2.18 -13.97 9.87
N SER A 87 -3.39 -14.53 9.88
CA SER A 87 -3.67 -15.80 10.57
C SER A 87 -2.82 -16.98 10.07
N ASN A 88 -2.31 -16.94 8.84
CA ASN A 88 -1.35 -17.90 8.31
C ASN A 88 0.07 -17.78 8.90
N ALA A 89 0.33 -16.71 9.64
CA ALA A 89 1.59 -16.43 10.33
C ALA A 89 1.38 -16.21 11.83
N ASP A 90 0.34 -16.84 12.41
CA ASP A 90 -0.01 -16.77 13.84
C ASP A 90 -0.18 -15.34 14.38
N GLY A 91 -0.67 -14.40 13.56
CA GLY A 91 -0.84 -13.00 14.00
C GLY A 91 0.45 -12.17 14.04
N LYS A 92 1.57 -12.73 13.54
CA LYS A 92 2.85 -12.02 13.43
C LYS A 92 2.86 -11.09 12.22
N THR A 93 3.67 -10.04 12.28
CA THR A 93 3.90 -9.16 11.13
C THR A 93 4.76 -9.87 10.09
N LEU A 94 4.54 -9.53 8.82
CA LEU A 94 5.34 -10.02 7.70
C LEU A 94 6.26 -8.90 7.21
N LYS A 95 7.43 -9.26 6.70
CA LYS A 95 8.33 -8.28 6.07
C LYS A 95 7.88 -7.98 4.64
N VAL A 96 8.09 -6.76 4.22
CA VAL A 96 7.83 -6.31 2.84
C VAL A 96 9.13 -5.88 2.17
N LYS A 97 9.35 -6.41 0.98
CA LYS A 97 10.43 -6.04 0.06
C LYS A 97 9.89 -5.04 -0.95
N MET A 98 10.55 -3.88 -1.02
CA MET A 98 10.36 -2.90 -2.08
C MET A 98 11.35 -3.17 -3.23
N PRO A 99 10.97 -2.85 -4.48
CA PRO A 99 11.93 -2.91 -5.59
C PRO A 99 13.10 -1.95 -5.36
N LYS A 100 14.29 -2.37 -5.80
CA LYS A 100 15.51 -1.54 -5.69
C LYS A 100 15.38 -0.23 -6.48
N ALA A 101 14.75 -0.28 -7.66
CA ALA A 101 14.54 0.85 -8.56
C ALA A 101 13.21 1.58 -8.31
N ARG A 102 12.69 1.58 -7.06
CA ARG A 102 11.39 2.19 -6.72
C ARG A 102 11.22 3.60 -7.29
N LYS A 103 12.23 4.46 -7.12
CA LYS A 103 12.17 5.85 -7.56
C LYS A 103 12.05 5.97 -9.08
N ASP A 104 12.80 5.14 -9.81
CA ASP A 104 12.79 5.14 -11.27
C ASP A 104 11.43 4.65 -11.80
N ILE A 105 10.88 3.59 -11.18
CA ILE A 105 9.52 3.10 -11.46
C ILE A 105 8.49 4.22 -11.25
N GLU A 106 8.54 4.92 -10.11
CA GLU A 106 7.62 6.02 -9.81
C GLU A 106 7.70 7.16 -10.84
N VAL A 107 8.91 7.53 -11.27
CA VAL A 107 9.12 8.57 -12.30
C VAL A 107 8.51 8.13 -13.64
N ILE A 108 8.73 6.89 -14.07
CA ILE A 108 8.22 6.38 -15.34
C ILE A 108 6.70 6.24 -15.31
N LEU A 109 6.14 5.70 -14.22
CA LEU A 109 4.69 5.62 -14.04
C LEU A 109 4.05 7.01 -13.93
N GLY A 110 4.77 8.00 -13.38
CA GLY A 110 4.31 9.38 -13.28
C GLY A 110 3.87 9.99 -14.62
N LYS A 111 4.46 9.54 -15.73
CA LYS A 111 4.10 9.95 -17.10
C LYS A 111 2.73 9.43 -17.57
N ARG A 112 2.21 8.38 -16.93
CA ARG A 112 0.93 7.75 -17.27
C ARG A 112 -0.24 8.45 -16.55
N PRO A 113 -1.47 8.40 -17.08
CA PRO A 113 -2.67 8.68 -16.29
C PRO A 113 -2.73 7.77 -15.05
N ILE A 114 -3.22 8.27 -13.91
CA ILE A 114 -3.26 7.53 -12.63
C ILE A 114 -3.84 6.11 -12.78
N LYS A 115 -4.92 5.98 -13.55
CA LYS A 115 -5.60 4.70 -13.83
C LYS A 115 -4.74 3.64 -14.54
N ASN A 116 -3.59 4.01 -15.09
CA ASN A 116 -2.67 3.12 -15.82
C ASN A 116 -1.31 3.00 -15.12
N ARG A 117 -1.19 3.48 -13.88
CA ARG A 117 0.06 3.44 -13.10
C ARG A 117 0.16 2.12 -12.33
N HIS A 118 0.51 1.06 -13.05
CA HIS A 118 0.68 -0.29 -12.52
C HIS A 118 2.13 -0.74 -12.69
N TRP A 119 2.65 -1.48 -11.72
CA TRP A 119 3.94 -2.18 -11.83
C TRP A 119 3.98 -3.35 -10.86
N LYS A 120 4.62 -4.47 -11.25
CA LYS A 120 4.81 -5.65 -10.39
C LYS A 120 6.05 -6.47 -10.81
N GLU A 121 6.82 -7.03 -9.87
CA GLU A 121 7.88 -8.00 -10.20
C GLU A 121 7.28 -9.18 -11.03
N PRO A 122 7.97 -9.66 -12.08
CA PRO A 122 9.36 -9.39 -12.46
C PRO A 122 9.56 -8.23 -13.47
N GLU A 123 8.56 -7.37 -13.69
CA GLU A 123 8.65 -6.26 -14.63
C GLU A 123 9.81 -5.31 -14.31
N THR A 124 10.59 -4.93 -15.33
CA THR A 124 11.75 -4.05 -15.17
C THR A 124 11.44 -2.60 -15.54
N VAL A 125 12.37 -1.69 -15.21
CA VAL A 125 12.31 -0.27 -15.62
C VAL A 125 12.28 -0.17 -17.15
N GLU A 126 13.10 -0.99 -17.81
CA GLU A 126 13.19 -1.07 -19.27
C GLU A 126 11.89 -1.57 -19.91
N ASP A 127 11.15 -2.46 -19.23
CA ASP A 127 9.84 -2.92 -19.71
C ASP A 127 8.79 -1.80 -19.63
N LEU A 128 8.79 -1.03 -18.53
CA LEU A 128 7.91 0.13 -18.38
C LEU A 128 8.19 1.23 -19.42
N GLU A 129 9.47 1.46 -19.74
CA GLU A 129 9.88 2.40 -20.79
C GLU A 129 9.41 1.94 -22.16
N LYS A 130 9.61 0.67 -22.51
CA LYS A 130 9.11 0.09 -23.77
C LYS A 130 7.59 0.21 -23.88
N GLU A 131 6.86 -0.09 -22.81
CA GLU A 131 5.40 0.07 -22.78
C GLU A 131 5.00 1.53 -23.04
N ASN A 132 5.67 2.49 -22.37
CA ASN A 132 5.41 3.91 -22.59
C ASN A 132 5.65 4.33 -24.05
N ILE A 133 6.73 3.83 -24.68
CA ILE A 133 7.04 4.09 -26.10
C ILE A 133 5.91 3.55 -26.99
N LEU A 134 5.48 2.30 -26.76
CA LEU A 134 4.38 1.69 -27.52
C LEU A 134 3.07 2.46 -27.39
N HIS A 135 2.84 3.11 -26.25
CA HIS A 135 1.65 3.92 -25.99
C HIS A 135 1.84 5.42 -26.33
N GLY A 136 2.95 5.82 -26.94
CA GLY A 136 3.20 7.20 -27.37
C GLY A 136 3.41 8.19 -26.22
N LEU A 137 3.86 7.71 -25.06
CA LEU A 137 4.15 8.51 -23.86
C LEU A 137 5.61 8.95 -23.78
N GLU A 138 6.35 8.94 -24.89
CA GLU A 138 7.69 9.54 -24.95
C GLU A 138 7.60 11.02 -24.58
N VAL A 139 8.31 11.38 -23.51
CA VAL A 139 8.58 12.77 -23.19
C VAL A 139 10.04 12.98 -23.61
N MET A 140 10.24 13.82 -24.62
CA MET A 140 11.53 14.41 -25.02
C MET A 140 12.32 14.92 -23.81
#